data_AF-D3YZN9-F1
#
_entry.id   AF-D3YZN9-F1
#
_cell.length_a   1.000
_cell.length_b   1.000
_cell.length_c   1.000
_cell.angle_alpha   90.00
_cell.angle_beta   90.00
_cell.angle_gamma   90.00
#
_symmetry.space_group_name_H-M   'P 1'
#
loop_
_entity.id
_entity.type
_entity.pdbx_description
1 polymer ?
#
loop_
_entity_poly.entity_id
_entity_poly.type
_entity_poly.pdbx_seq_one_letter_code
_entity_poly.pdbx_strand_id
1 'polypeptide(L)'
;MQVWYIQDLQRQPVHPKYYGQLCSGNCYLVLYTYQKLGCVQYLLYLWQGHQSTVEDTKALNCSAEELDLMHQGALAQGHVTMGSEPPHFLAIFQGRLVVFQGNAGNKGERPPVSDTRLFHVQGTESHNTRTMEVPARASS
;
A
#
# COMPACT_ATOMS: atom_id res chain seq x y z
N MET A 1 -5.85 4.55 -10.92
CA MET A 1 -5.41 3.74 -9.76
C MET A 1 -6.53 3.75 -8.75
N GLN A 2 -6.83 2.61 -8.15
CA GLN A 2 -7.75 2.48 -7.04
C GLN A 2 -6.99 1.82 -5.88
N VAL A 3 -7.24 2.29 -4.66
CA VAL A 3 -6.58 1.80 -3.46
C VAL A 3 -7.63 1.43 -2.42
N TRP A 4 -7.47 0.26 -1.83
CA TRP A 4 -8.26 -0.21 -0.71
C TRP A 4 -7.34 -0.63 0.43
N TYR A 5 -7.89 -0.65 1.63
CA TYR A 5 -7.25 -1.17 2.82
C TYR A 5 -8.15 -2.21 3.47
N ILE A 6 -7.55 -3.16 4.17
CA ILE A 6 -8.27 -4.15 4.98
C ILE A 6 -8.49 -3.54 6.36
N GLN A 7 -9.75 -3.51 6.77
CA GLN A 7 -10.20 -3.15 8.11
C GLN A 7 -11.33 -4.10 8.51
N ASP A 8 -11.25 -4.65 9.72
CA ASP A 8 -12.24 -5.59 10.25
C ASP A 8 -12.50 -6.77 9.29
N LEU A 9 -11.44 -7.28 8.67
CA LEU A 9 -11.46 -8.37 7.66
C LEU A 9 -12.24 -8.04 6.38
N GLN A 10 -12.54 -6.76 6.14
CA GLN A 10 -13.24 -6.29 4.95
C GLN A 10 -12.42 -5.27 4.17
N ARG A 11 -12.55 -5.31 2.85
CA ARG A 11 -11.93 -4.33 1.95
C ARG A 11 -12.71 -3.02 1.96
N GLN A 12 -12.06 -1.94 2.40
CA GLN A 12 -12.60 -0.58 2.42
C GLN A 12 -11.85 0.33 1.45
N PRO A 13 -12.54 1.24 0.74
CA PRO A 13 -11.87 2.17 -0.18
C PRO A 13 -11.08 3.22 0.60
N VAL A 14 -9.85 3.50 0.14
CA VAL A 14 -9.04 4.63 0.65
C VAL A 14 -9.47 5.90 -0.08
N HIS A 15 -9.58 7.02 0.64
CA HIS A 15 -9.87 8.30 0.02
C HIS A 15 -8.68 8.76 -0.88
N PRO A 16 -8.90 9.30 -2.10
CA PRO A 16 -7.82 9.67 -3.03
C PRO A 16 -6.75 10.61 -2.45
N LYS A 17 -7.12 11.44 -1.46
CA LYS A 17 -6.20 12.32 -0.69
C LYS A 17 -5.10 11.55 0.05
N TYR A 18 -5.35 10.29 0.40
CA TYR A 18 -4.46 9.43 1.16
C TYR A 18 -3.78 8.38 0.28
N TYR A 19 -3.86 8.51 -1.04
CA TYR A 19 -3.11 7.63 -1.95
C TYR A 19 -1.61 7.87 -1.77
N GLY A 20 -0.87 6.78 -1.59
CA GLY A 20 0.56 6.80 -1.25
C GLY A 20 0.83 6.90 0.25
N GLN A 21 -0.18 6.85 1.10
CA GLN A 21 -0.01 6.83 2.55
C GLN A 21 -0.45 5.46 3.07
N LEU A 22 0.53 4.62 3.38
CA LEU A 22 0.30 3.27 3.88
C LEU A 22 0.63 3.23 5.38
N CYS A 23 0.01 2.32 6.12
CA CYS A 23 0.26 2.13 7.54
C CYS A 23 0.79 0.72 7.78
N SER A 24 1.84 0.58 8.57
CA SER A 24 2.52 -0.70 8.83
C SER A 24 1.63 -1.75 9.47
N GLY A 25 0.56 -1.37 10.16
CA GLY A 25 -0.39 -2.29 10.78
C GLY A 25 -1.57 -2.71 9.90
N ASN A 26 -1.65 -2.22 8.66
CA ASN A 26 -2.74 -2.57 7.74
C ASN A 26 -2.21 -3.26 6.48
N CYS A 27 -3.12 -3.96 5.82
CA CYS A 27 -2.93 -4.50 4.48
C CYS A 27 -3.66 -3.65 3.45
N TYR A 28 -3.11 -3.51 2.25
CA TYR A 28 -3.66 -2.67 1.19
C TYR A 28 -3.71 -3.40 -0.15
N LEU A 29 -4.75 -3.14 -0.94
CA LEU A 29 -4.84 -3.53 -2.34
C LEU A 29 -4.68 -2.29 -3.20
N VAL A 30 -3.77 -2.32 -4.17
CA VAL A 30 -3.54 -1.24 -5.12
C VAL A 30 -3.78 -1.76 -6.53
N LEU A 31 -4.91 -1.38 -7.13
CA LEU A 31 -5.20 -1.69 -8.53
C LEU A 31 -4.68 -0.57 -9.42
N TYR A 32 -3.70 -0.92 -10.24
CA TYR A 32 -3.10 -0.06 -11.24
C TYR A 32 -3.52 -0.51 -12.63
N THR A 33 -4.28 0.34 -13.32
CA THR A 33 -4.70 0.14 -14.71
C THR A 33 -3.80 0.97 -15.60
N TYR A 34 -3.20 0.34 -16.61
CA TYR A 34 -2.36 0.99 -17.59
C TYR A 34 -2.69 0.52 -19.00
N GLN A 35 -2.32 1.32 -20.00
CA GLN A 35 -2.49 0.97 -21.41
C GLN A 35 -1.14 0.67 -22.01
N LYS A 36 -1.02 -0.49 -22.65
CA LYS A 36 0.18 -0.91 -23.37
C LYS A 36 -0.24 -1.39 -24.75
N LEU A 37 0.28 -0.74 -25.80
CA LEU A 37 0.02 -1.09 -27.20
C LEU A 37 -1.49 -1.14 -27.57
N GLY A 38 -2.29 -0.25 -26.98
CA GLY A 38 -3.74 -0.19 -27.21
C GLY A 38 -4.57 -1.17 -26.36
N CYS A 39 -3.94 -2.07 -25.62
CA CYS A 39 -4.62 -2.98 -24.70
C CYS A 39 -4.59 -2.43 -23.26
N VAL A 40 -5.74 -2.47 -22.59
CA VAL A 40 -5.84 -2.17 -21.15
C VAL A 40 -5.34 -3.37 -20.35
N GLN A 41 -4.40 -3.14 -19.46
CA GLN A 41 -3.86 -4.14 -18.55
C GLN A 41 -4.11 -3.71 -17.11
N TYR A 42 -4.32 -4.70 -16.25
CA TYR A 42 -4.62 -4.51 -14.84
C TYR A 42 -3.56 -5.21 -14.01
N LEU A 43 -2.99 -4.47 -13.06
CA LEU A 43 -2.00 -4.96 -12.11
C LEU A 43 -2.51 -4.70 -10.70
N LEU A 44 -2.67 -5.75 -9.92
CA LEU A 44 -3.14 -5.71 -8.55
C LEU A 44 -1.97 -5.98 -7.61
N TYR A 45 -1.58 -4.97 -6.85
CA TYR A 45 -0.59 -5.14 -5.79
C TYR A 45 -1.26 -5.40 -4.45
N LEU A 46 -0.80 -6.45 -3.78
CA LEU A 46 -1.21 -6.82 -2.42
C LEU A 46 -0.07 -6.37 -1.50
N TRP A 47 -0.23 -5.19 -0.90
CA TRP A 47 0.75 -4.65 0.04
C TRP A 47 0.43 -5.10 1.46
N GLN A 48 1.40 -5.73 2.11
CA GLN A 48 1.29 -6.25 3.47
C GLN A 48 2.19 -5.43 4.41
N GLY A 49 1.56 -4.82 5.42
CA GLY A 49 2.26 -4.13 6.49
C GLY A 49 3.00 -5.09 7.40
N HIS A 50 4.14 -4.68 7.95
CA HIS A 50 4.94 -5.56 8.82
C HIS A 50 4.24 -5.88 10.16
N GLN A 51 3.32 -5.04 10.60
CA GLN A 51 2.56 -5.19 11.84
C GLN A 51 1.13 -5.70 11.62
N SER A 52 0.76 -6.07 10.38
CA SER A 52 -0.57 -6.63 10.07
C SER A 52 -0.72 -8.05 10.62
N THR A 53 -1.95 -8.47 10.92
CA THR A 53 -2.23 -9.81 11.43
C THR A 53 -2.29 -10.87 10.32
N VAL A 54 -2.25 -12.15 10.72
CA VAL A 54 -2.42 -13.28 9.78
C VAL A 54 -3.82 -13.26 9.18
N GLU A 55 -4.83 -12.86 9.97
CA GLU A 55 -6.22 -12.72 9.55
C GLU A 55 -6.36 -11.61 8.51
N ASP A 56 -5.70 -10.46 8.70
CA ASP A 56 -5.69 -9.36 7.72
C ASP A 56 -5.05 -9.80 6.40
N THR A 57 -3.98 -10.60 6.48
CA THR A 57 -3.30 -11.14 5.29
C THR A 57 -4.19 -12.15 4.55
N LYS A 58 -4.94 -12.98 5.28
CA LYS A 58 -5.93 -13.87 4.67
C LYS A 58 -7.05 -13.08 4.00
N ALA A 59 -7.61 -12.09 4.69
CA ALA A 59 -8.65 -11.21 4.15
C ALA A 59 -8.16 -10.44 2.91
N LEU A 60 -6.89 -10.01 2.90
CA LEU A 60 -6.23 -9.40 1.74
C LEU A 60 -6.22 -10.33 0.52
N ASN A 61 -5.79 -11.58 0.70
CA ASN A 61 -5.73 -12.57 -0.39
C ASN A 61 -7.14 -12.93 -0.90
N CYS A 62 -8.11 -13.19 -0.01
CA CYS A 62 -9.49 -13.45 -0.42
C CYS A 62 -10.08 -12.26 -1.19
N SER A 63 -9.83 -11.02 -0.74
CA SER A 63 -10.29 -9.82 -1.45
C SER A 63 -9.65 -9.66 -2.84
N ALA A 64 -8.41 -10.13 -3.02
CA ALA A 64 -7.72 -10.11 -4.30
C ALA A 64 -8.28 -11.16 -5.28
N GLU A 65 -8.62 -12.35 -4.78
CA GLU A 65 -9.30 -13.40 -5.55
C GLU A 65 -10.69 -12.94 -6.01
N GLU A 66 -11.46 -12.30 -5.12
CA GLU A 66 -12.75 -11.71 -5.47
C GLU A 66 -12.60 -10.63 -6.56
N LEU A 67 -11.58 -9.78 -6.47
CA LEU A 67 -11.28 -8.79 -7.51
C LEU A 67 -10.94 -9.44 -8.83
N ASP A 68 -10.07 -10.44 -8.82
CA ASP A 68 -9.63 -11.11 -10.03
C ASP A 68 -10.82 -11.79 -10.72
N LEU A 69 -11.72 -12.41 -9.96
CA LEU A 69 -12.95 -12.98 -10.49
C LEU A 69 -13.86 -11.93 -11.16
N MET A 70 -14.04 -10.76 -10.54
CA MET A 70 -14.80 -9.64 -11.15
C MET A 70 -14.15 -9.13 -12.44
N HIS A 71 -12.83 -9.25 -12.54
CA HIS A 71 -12.04 -8.86 -13.71
C HIS A 71 -11.77 -10.04 -14.67
N GLN A 72 -12.54 -11.14 -14.56
CA GLN A 72 -12.46 -12.31 -15.45
C GLN A 72 -11.07 -12.97 -15.47
N GLY A 73 -10.31 -12.91 -14.38
CA GLY A 73 -8.96 -13.47 -14.28
C GLY A 73 -7.88 -12.65 -14.99
N ALA A 74 -8.17 -11.40 -15.35
CA ALA A 74 -7.24 -10.54 -16.09
C ALA A 74 -6.26 -9.75 -15.19
N LEU A 75 -6.32 -9.89 -13.86
CA LEU A 75 -5.44 -9.15 -12.96
C LEU A 75 -4.11 -9.87 -12.79
N ALA A 76 -3.01 -9.21 -13.18
CA ALA A 76 -1.70 -9.63 -12.74
C ALA A 76 -1.54 -9.30 -11.24
N GLN A 77 -1.36 -10.31 -10.38
CA GLN A 77 -1.20 -10.09 -8.94
C GLN A 77 0.28 -9.97 -8.56
N GLY A 78 0.61 -9.02 -7.68
CA GLY A 78 1.96 -8.82 -7.15
C GLY A 78 1.94 -8.66 -5.63
N HIS A 79 2.56 -9.58 -4.91
CA HIS A 79 2.72 -9.46 -3.46
C HIS A 79 3.84 -8.49 -3.12
N VAL A 80 3.57 -7.56 -2.21
CA VAL A 80 4.51 -6.54 -1.77
C VAL A 80 4.55 -6.52 -0.26
N THR A 81 5.71 -6.78 0.33
CA THR A 81 5.89 -6.66 1.78
C THR A 81 6.52 -5.31 2.09
N MET A 82 6.07 -4.68 3.18
CA MET A 82 6.67 -3.45 3.70
C MET A 82 8.20 -3.57 3.79
N GLY A 83 8.90 -2.61 3.18
CA GLY A 83 10.37 -2.58 3.13
C GLY A 83 11.00 -3.38 1.99
N SER A 84 10.21 -4.10 1.19
CA SER A 84 10.65 -4.80 -0.02
C SER A 84 9.77 -4.44 -1.23
N GLU A 85 9.42 -3.16 -1.37
CA GLU A 85 8.60 -2.66 -2.47
C GLU A 85 9.36 -2.71 -3.81
N PRO A 86 8.78 -3.33 -4.87
CA PRO A 86 9.44 -3.36 -6.16
C PRO A 86 9.48 -1.96 -6.80
N PRO A 87 10.50 -1.66 -7.63
CA PRO A 87 10.64 -0.33 -8.25
C PRO A 87 9.40 0.13 -9.03
N HIS A 88 8.70 -0.81 -9.70
CA HIS A 88 7.46 -0.48 -10.40
C HIS A 88 6.35 0.01 -9.46
N PHE A 89 6.25 -0.57 -8.26
CA PHE A 89 5.29 -0.11 -7.24
C PHE A 89 5.63 1.30 -6.75
N LEU A 90 6.92 1.57 -6.47
CA LEU A 90 7.38 2.90 -6.06
C LEU A 90 7.12 3.95 -7.15
N ALA A 91 7.35 3.60 -8.42
CA ALA A 91 7.11 4.46 -9.57
C ALA A 91 5.64 4.87 -9.72
N ILE A 92 4.68 4.01 -9.36
CA ILE A 92 3.24 4.34 -9.39
C ILE A 92 2.92 5.52 -8.47
N PHE A 93 3.59 5.61 -7.32
CA PHE A 93 3.41 6.71 -6.37
C PHE A 93 4.26 7.95 -6.66
N GLN A 94 5.19 7.87 -7.63
CA GLN A 94 6.04 8.98 -8.08
C GLN A 94 6.77 9.67 -6.91
N GLY A 95 7.33 8.87 -5.99
CA GLY A 95 8.05 9.35 -4.82
C GLY A 95 7.17 9.88 -3.68
N ARG A 96 5.85 9.77 -3.79
CA ARG A 96 4.88 10.18 -2.75
C ARG A 96 4.49 9.05 -1.81
N LEU A 97 5.20 7.91 -1.86
CA LEU A 97 4.96 6.80 -0.95
C LEU A 97 5.53 7.11 0.44
N VAL A 98 4.64 7.15 1.43
CA VAL A 98 4.94 7.31 2.85
C VAL A 98 4.31 6.16 3.61
N VAL A 99 5.12 5.44 4.37
CA VAL A 99 4.67 4.35 5.26
C VAL A 99 4.72 4.86 6.69
N PHE A 100 3.56 4.99 7.32
CA PHE A 100 3.40 5.38 8.72
C PHE A 100 3.47 4.16 9.64
N GLN A 101 3.89 4.37 10.89
CA GLN A 101 3.81 3.33 11.91
C GLN A 101 2.41 3.26 12.53
N GLY A 102 1.98 2.04 12.87
CA GLY A 102 0.70 1.77 13.50
C GLY A 102 -0.43 1.51 12.50
N ASN A 103 -1.66 1.68 12.96
CA ASN A 103 -2.87 1.38 12.19
C ASN A 103 -3.46 2.64 11.57
N ALA A 104 -3.98 2.51 10.36
CA ALA A 104 -4.75 3.54 9.70
C ALA A 104 -6.02 3.88 10.50
N GLY A 105 -6.38 5.17 10.52
CA GLY A 105 -7.65 5.63 11.06
C GLY A 105 -8.82 5.31 10.13
N ASN A 106 -9.99 5.86 10.47
CA ASN A 106 -11.20 5.71 9.65
C ASN A 106 -10.95 6.13 8.20
N LYS A 107 -11.44 5.34 7.23
CA LYS A 107 -11.29 5.59 5.78
C LYS A 107 -9.83 5.63 5.27
N GLY A 108 -8.91 4.96 5.95
CA GLY A 108 -7.50 4.94 5.59
C GLY A 108 -6.78 6.24 5.93
N GLU A 109 -7.30 7.01 6.89
CA GLU A 109 -6.66 8.22 7.39
C GLU A 109 -5.33 7.91 8.07
N ARG A 110 -4.42 8.90 8.07
CA ARG A 110 -3.16 8.79 8.81
C ARG A 110 -3.45 8.57 10.30
N PRO A 111 -2.61 7.79 11.01
CA PRO A 111 -2.69 7.70 12.46
C PRO A 111 -2.61 9.11 13.09
N PRO A 112 -3.30 9.37 14.21
CA PRO A 112 -3.27 10.66 14.90
C PRO A 112 -1.83 11.09 15.23
N VAL A 113 -1.57 12.39 15.12
CA VAL A 113 -0.22 12.98 15.19
C VAL A 113 0.34 12.86 16.61
N SER A 114 1.38 12.04 16.80
CA SER A 114 2.28 12.15 17.96
C SER A 114 3.14 13.41 17.83
N ASP A 115 3.53 14.02 18.96
CA ASP A 115 4.22 15.33 19.00
C ASP A 115 5.55 15.40 18.22
N THR A 116 6.20 14.26 17.94
CA THR A 116 7.43 14.21 17.13
C THR A 116 7.49 12.91 16.33
N ARG A 117 7.74 13.01 15.02
CA ARG A 117 7.85 11.86 14.09
C ARG A 117 9.18 11.93 13.34
N LEU A 118 9.86 10.80 13.22
CA LEU A 118 11.09 10.67 12.45
C LEU A 118 10.81 9.84 11.20
N PHE A 119 11.31 10.31 10.05
CA PHE A 119 11.15 9.62 8.78
C PHE A 119 12.51 9.29 8.19
N HIS A 120 12.70 8.03 7.82
CA HIS A 120 13.82 7.56 7.04
C HIS A 120 13.42 7.64 5.56
N VAL A 121 14.07 8.52 4.80
CA VAL A 121 13.88 8.65 3.35
C VAL A 121 14.99 7.87 2.65
N GLN A 122 14.62 6.89 1.84
CA GLN A 122 15.55 6.10 1.04
C GLN A 122 15.21 6.27 -0.44
N GLY A 123 16.23 6.44 -1.28
CA GLY A 123 16.11 6.56 -2.71
C GLY A 123 16.80 7.80 -3.26
N THR A 124 17.19 7.74 -4.54
CA THR A 124 17.86 8.82 -5.27
C THR A 124 16.94 9.47 -6.30
N GLU A 125 15.96 8.74 -6.80
CA GLU A 125 15.08 9.14 -7.89
C GLU A 125 13.61 8.90 -7.55
N SER A 126 12.71 9.62 -8.24
CA SER A 126 11.26 9.56 -7.98
C SER A 126 10.64 8.16 -8.13
N HIS A 127 11.28 7.27 -8.89
CA HIS A 127 10.83 5.89 -9.10
C HIS A 127 11.40 4.89 -8.08
N ASN A 128 12.29 5.33 -7.18
CA ASN A 128 12.89 4.50 -6.13
C ASN A 128 12.84 5.16 -4.74
N THR A 129 12.10 6.27 -4.61
CA THR A 129 11.98 6.98 -3.33
C THR A 129 10.88 6.35 -2.48
N ARG A 130 11.24 5.97 -1.25
CA ARG A 130 10.31 5.57 -0.19
C ARG A 130 10.60 6.33 1.08
N THR A 131 9.54 6.72 1.78
CA THR A 131 9.63 7.36 3.10
C THR A 131 9.00 6.44 4.12
N MET A 132 9.73 6.06 5.16
CA MET A 132 9.24 5.19 6.23
C MET A 132 9.33 5.90 7.58
N GLU A 133 8.26 5.89 8.35
CA GLU A 133 8.26 6.36 9.72
C GLU A 133 9.03 5.38 10.61
N VAL A 134 9.94 5.91 11.42
CA VAL A 134 10.80 5.17 12.34
C VAL A 134 10.68 5.74 13.75
N PRO A 135 11.02 4.97 14.81
CA PRO A 135 10.99 5.49 16.17
C PRO A 135 11.90 6.71 16.30
N ALA A 136 11.43 7.77 16.97
CA ALA A 136 12.19 9.02 17.15
C ALA A 136 13.31 8.87 18.20
N ARG A 137 14.35 8.11 17.85
CA ARG A 137 15.56 7.87 18.66
C ARG A 137 16.80 7.95 17.78
N ALA A 138 17.94 8.30 18.37
CA ALA A 138 19.20 8.47 17.64
C ALA A 138 19.75 7.19 16.99
N SER A 139 19.26 6.01 17.39
CA SER A 139 19.69 4.70 16.86
C SER A 139 18.82 4.17 15.72
N SER A 140 17.98 5.01 15.13
CA SER A 140 17.04 4.65 14.06
C SER A 140 17.60 4.85 12.66
#